data_AF-A0A519DGN0-F1
#
_entry.id   AF-A0A519DGN0-F1
#
_cell.length_a   1.000
_cell.length_b   1.000
_cell.length_c   1.000
_cell.angle_alpha   90.00
_cell.angle_beta   90.00
_cell.angle_gamma   90.00
#
_symmetry.space_group_name_H-M   'P 1'
#
loop_
_entity.id
_entity.type
_entity.pdbx_description
1 polymer ?
#
loop_
_entity_poly.entity_id
_entity_poly.type
_entity_poly.pdbx_seq_one_letter_code
_entity_poly.pdbx_strand_id
1 'polypeptide(L)'
;MINIVNRSGKNMADSEVVQNYPTNFETWIDEFKDWQTRIGFDPSWLGDYRFDIKFDWDTAGKEIEFGDFEGMPKWDRRMQIPQQNIMDAIITMVSVQGDTEFASVEQQNHLLDTAPTEYDKKSALRIMCEEQRHGWQMAYLLCTFFGEQGVREAAKLLERNAQEGTRILGSFNEPIDHWLDFFMFTHFIDRDGKYQLKMLSTSSFKPLAASMGPMLKEESFHLGTGANGLRRIVKRGVIPCALVQKYVNKWVSTGLDLFGTDDSTSAQWAYVYGIKGRYDERESGVSADREHLNEASRDLYFQELREEMRRISNARKEGEPELYIPSDKFRRGIGKYSGMNFTVEGAPFEGSDQEWKEYLATVLPTEEDEDRLINDYLKQEWIQYREWKGN
;
A
#
# COMPACT_ATOMS: atom_id res chain seq x y z
N MET A 1 -25.08 -1.71 -22.50
CA MET A 1 -24.41 -0.74 -23.39
C MET A 1 -24.21 0.52 -22.58
N ILE A 2 -22.97 0.79 -22.16
CA ILE A 2 -22.64 2.01 -21.42
C ILE A 2 -22.37 3.09 -22.47
N ASN A 3 -23.13 4.18 -22.44
CA ASN A 3 -22.99 5.29 -23.38
C ASN A 3 -21.83 6.18 -22.96
N ILE A 4 -20.78 6.22 -23.78
CA ILE A 4 -19.61 7.09 -23.63
C ILE A 4 -19.89 8.39 -24.39
N VAL A 5 -19.92 9.53 -23.71
CA VAL A 5 -19.96 10.86 -24.35
C VAL A 5 -18.64 11.55 -24.08
N ASN A 6 -17.84 11.71 -25.13
CA ASN A 6 -16.53 12.34 -25.07
C ASN A 6 -16.68 13.85 -25.34
N ARG A 7 -16.28 14.72 -24.40
CA ARG A 7 -16.18 16.18 -24.63
C ARG A 7 -14.71 16.60 -24.58
N SER A 8 -14.26 17.13 -25.70
CA SER A 8 -12.88 17.56 -25.97
C SER A 8 -12.48 18.84 -25.24
N GLY A 9 -11.31 18.81 -24.60
CA GLY A 9 -10.50 19.97 -24.22
C GLY A 9 -9.12 19.51 -23.77
N LYS A 10 -8.05 19.84 -24.51
CA LYS A 10 -6.66 19.51 -24.15
C LYS A 10 -6.23 20.30 -22.90
N ASN A 11 -5.97 19.62 -21.78
CA ASN A 11 -4.78 19.75 -20.94
C ASN A 11 -4.91 18.89 -19.67
N MET A 12 -3.93 18.00 -19.44
CA MET A 12 -3.88 16.91 -18.45
C MET A 12 -4.78 15.71 -18.80
N ALA A 13 -4.28 14.48 -18.61
CA ALA A 13 -5.08 13.28 -18.78
C ALA A 13 -6.23 13.29 -17.76
N ASP A 14 -7.42 13.66 -18.22
CA ASP A 14 -8.63 13.74 -17.42
C ASP A 14 -9.12 12.32 -17.13
N SER A 15 -9.22 11.97 -15.84
CA SER A 15 -9.80 10.70 -15.43
C SER A 15 -11.31 10.69 -15.72
N GLU A 16 -11.81 9.65 -16.38
CA GLU A 16 -13.24 9.44 -16.56
C GLU A 16 -13.89 9.02 -15.23
N VAL A 17 -14.98 9.68 -14.85
CA VAL A 17 -15.79 9.31 -13.67
C VAL A 17 -17.07 8.60 -14.12
N VAL A 18 -17.28 7.37 -13.65
CA VAL A 18 -18.48 6.58 -13.99
C VAL A 18 -19.73 7.17 -13.35
N GLN A 19 -20.79 7.35 -14.15
CA GLN A 19 -22.02 8.03 -13.71
C GLN A 19 -23.13 7.09 -13.21
N ASN A 20 -23.16 5.83 -13.68
CA ASN A 20 -24.18 4.84 -13.31
C ASN A 20 -23.53 3.49 -13.01
N TYR A 21 -24.02 2.82 -11.98
CA TYR A 21 -23.48 1.54 -11.51
C TYR A 21 -24.34 0.34 -11.93
N PRO A 22 -23.74 -0.85 -12.14
CA PRO A 22 -24.51 -2.07 -12.36
C PRO A 22 -25.16 -2.53 -11.04
N THR A 23 -26.32 -3.18 -11.13
CA THR A 23 -27.10 -3.65 -9.96
C THR A 23 -26.28 -4.45 -8.95
N ASN A 24 -25.39 -5.33 -9.41
CA ASN A 24 -24.53 -6.12 -8.52
C ASN A 24 -23.61 -5.24 -7.67
N PHE A 25 -23.10 -4.13 -8.25
CA PHE A 25 -22.28 -3.20 -7.50
C PHE A 25 -23.14 -2.34 -6.57
N GLU A 26 -24.34 -1.93 -7.00
CA GLU A 26 -25.29 -1.22 -6.12
C GLU A 26 -25.65 -2.02 -4.87
N THR A 27 -25.82 -3.35 -4.98
CA THR A 27 -26.01 -4.21 -3.81
C THR A 27 -24.77 -4.22 -2.90
N TRP A 28 -23.57 -4.35 -3.47
CA TRP A 28 -22.33 -4.31 -2.69
C TRP A 28 -22.10 -2.96 -1.98
N ILE A 29 -22.58 -1.85 -2.55
CA ILE A 29 -22.52 -0.52 -1.92
C ILE A 29 -23.27 -0.49 -0.57
N ASP A 30 -24.37 -1.22 -0.46
CA ASP A 30 -25.10 -1.29 0.81
C ASP A 30 -24.32 -2.10 1.86
N GLU A 31 -23.70 -3.22 1.46
CA GLU A 31 -22.79 -3.99 2.33
C GLU A 31 -21.57 -3.15 2.78
N PHE A 32 -21.05 -2.29 1.91
CA PHE A 32 -19.95 -1.39 2.25
C PHE A 32 -20.34 -0.38 3.35
N LYS A 33 -21.55 0.17 3.33
CA LYS A 33 -22.03 1.09 4.39
C LYS A 33 -22.16 0.36 5.73
N ASP A 34 -22.61 -0.88 5.71
CA ASP A 34 -22.67 -1.73 6.89
C ASP A 34 -21.26 -2.04 7.42
N TRP A 35 -20.30 -2.29 6.53
CA TRP A 35 -18.90 -2.46 6.89
C TRP A 35 -18.32 -1.22 7.57
N GLN A 36 -18.53 0.00 7.04
CA GLN A 36 -18.06 1.25 7.66
C GLN A 36 -18.54 1.35 9.12
N THR A 37 -19.84 1.08 9.33
CA THR A 37 -20.44 1.11 10.68
C THR A 37 -19.82 0.06 11.59
N ARG A 38 -19.61 -1.16 11.09
CA ARG A 38 -19.04 -2.29 11.86
C ARG A 38 -17.61 -2.03 12.32
N ILE A 39 -16.79 -1.37 11.50
CA ILE A 39 -15.39 -1.07 11.85
C ILE A 39 -15.24 0.21 12.69
N GLY A 40 -16.34 0.87 13.05
CA GLY A 40 -16.34 2.11 13.82
C GLY A 40 -16.01 3.37 13.02
N PHE A 41 -16.04 3.30 11.68
CA PHE A 41 -15.85 4.47 10.83
C PHE A 41 -17.15 5.27 10.76
N ASP A 42 -17.17 6.48 11.31
CA ASP A 42 -18.35 7.36 11.28
C ASP A 42 -18.52 7.96 9.87
N PRO A 43 -19.60 7.65 9.14
CA PRO A 43 -19.82 8.15 7.79
C PRO A 43 -19.92 9.69 7.71
N SER A 44 -20.20 10.38 8.82
CA SER A 44 -20.22 11.84 8.86
C SER A 44 -18.84 12.45 8.62
N TRP A 45 -17.76 11.71 8.88
CA TRP A 45 -16.39 12.15 8.60
C TRP A 45 -16.11 12.33 7.11
N LEU A 46 -16.89 11.68 6.23
CA LEU A 46 -16.75 11.86 4.78
C LEU A 46 -17.06 13.30 4.35
N GLY A 47 -17.97 14.00 5.04
CA GLY A 47 -18.43 15.32 4.64
C GLY A 47 -18.89 15.35 3.17
N ASP A 48 -18.22 16.17 2.37
CA ASP A 48 -18.49 16.31 0.93
C ASP A 48 -17.74 15.32 0.04
N TYR A 49 -16.93 14.42 0.62
CA TYR A 49 -16.22 13.39 -0.13
C TYR A 49 -17.21 12.43 -0.80
N ARG A 50 -16.89 12.02 -2.03
CA ARG A 50 -17.69 11.09 -2.83
C ARG A 50 -16.81 9.95 -3.32
N PHE A 51 -17.32 8.74 -3.21
CA PHE A 51 -16.65 7.55 -3.73
C PHE A 51 -16.89 7.43 -5.24
N ASP A 52 -15.92 7.96 -6.00
CA ASP A 52 -15.95 7.96 -7.45
C ASP A 52 -15.12 6.80 -8.03
N ILE A 53 -15.68 6.15 -9.05
CA ILE A 53 -14.95 5.23 -9.93
C ILE A 53 -14.25 6.04 -11.00
N LYS A 54 -12.91 5.95 -11.06
CA LYS A 54 -12.04 6.75 -11.92
C LYS A 54 -11.22 5.85 -12.84
N PHE A 55 -11.17 6.20 -14.13
CA PHE A 55 -10.33 5.54 -15.12
C PHE A 55 -9.46 6.53 -15.88
N ASP A 56 -8.18 6.21 -16.06
CA ASP A 56 -7.27 6.86 -17.00
C ASP A 56 -7.01 5.92 -18.20
N TRP A 57 -7.94 5.94 -19.16
CA TRP A 57 -7.88 5.09 -20.34
C TRP A 57 -6.75 5.44 -21.29
N ASP A 58 -6.30 6.70 -21.28
CA ASP A 58 -5.24 7.19 -22.16
C ASP A 58 -3.90 6.60 -21.71
N THR A 59 -3.57 6.70 -20.42
CA THR A 59 -2.33 6.12 -19.87
C THR A 59 -2.35 4.59 -19.89
N ALA A 60 -3.52 3.95 -19.76
CA ALA A 60 -3.64 2.50 -19.83
C ALA A 60 -3.20 1.90 -21.17
N GLY A 61 -3.22 2.69 -22.25
CA GLY A 61 -2.85 2.26 -23.58
C GLY A 61 -3.85 1.30 -24.23
N LYS A 62 -3.53 0.86 -25.44
CA LYS A 62 -4.38 -0.04 -26.25
C LYS A 62 -3.77 -1.42 -26.46
N GLU A 63 -2.46 -1.55 -26.35
CA GLU A 63 -1.71 -2.76 -26.65
C GLU A 63 -1.06 -3.31 -25.38
N ILE A 64 -0.97 -4.63 -25.28
CA ILE A 64 -0.29 -5.33 -24.20
C ILE A 64 1.21 -5.06 -24.34
N GLU A 65 1.84 -4.64 -23.24
CA GLU A 65 3.17 -4.01 -23.26
C GLU A 65 4.32 -5.00 -23.06
N PHE A 66 4.04 -6.20 -22.56
CA PHE A 66 5.05 -7.21 -22.24
C PHE A 66 4.41 -8.62 -22.16
N GLY A 67 5.26 -9.63 -21.99
CA GLY A 67 4.83 -11.03 -21.89
C GLY A 67 4.53 -11.64 -23.25
N ASP A 68 3.88 -12.80 -23.26
CA ASP A 68 3.71 -13.59 -24.49
C ASP A 68 2.57 -13.07 -25.38
N PHE A 69 1.79 -12.10 -24.88
CA PHE A 69 0.75 -11.41 -25.62
C PHE A 69 1.16 -9.99 -26.06
N GLU A 70 2.44 -9.62 -25.92
CA GLU A 70 2.97 -8.31 -26.30
C GLU A 70 2.54 -7.91 -27.73
N GLY A 71 2.13 -6.65 -27.90
CA GLY A 71 1.66 -6.09 -29.16
C GLY A 71 0.22 -6.45 -29.55
N MET A 72 -0.44 -7.35 -28.82
CA MET A 72 -1.87 -7.62 -29.00
C MET A 72 -2.73 -6.54 -28.33
N PRO A 73 -3.99 -6.33 -28.75
CA PRO A 73 -4.90 -5.44 -28.04
C PRO A 73 -5.14 -5.86 -26.59
N LYS A 74 -5.13 -4.90 -25.66
CA LYS A 74 -5.54 -5.13 -24.26
C LYS A 74 -7.00 -5.59 -24.20
N TRP A 75 -7.32 -6.38 -23.18
CA TRP A 75 -8.66 -6.90 -22.97
C TRP A 75 -9.53 -5.89 -22.24
N ASP A 76 -10.63 -5.46 -22.87
CA ASP A 76 -11.63 -4.55 -22.29
C ASP A 76 -12.68 -5.29 -21.43
N ARG A 77 -12.87 -6.60 -21.66
CA ARG A 77 -13.89 -7.41 -20.98
C ARG A 77 -13.45 -8.87 -20.84
N ARG A 78 -14.01 -9.57 -19.84
CA ARG A 78 -13.68 -10.98 -19.55
C ARG A 78 -13.72 -11.94 -20.75
N MET A 79 -14.64 -11.71 -21.70
CA MET A 79 -14.79 -12.58 -22.89
C MET A 79 -13.62 -12.49 -23.88
N GLN A 80 -12.74 -11.49 -23.73
CA GLN A 80 -11.52 -11.36 -24.54
C GLN A 80 -10.31 -12.05 -23.88
N ILE A 81 -10.43 -12.44 -22.59
CA ILE A 81 -9.35 -13.12 -21.86
C ILE A 81 -9.29 -14.58 -22.38
N PRO A 82 -8.15 -15.04 -22.93
CA PRO A 82 -8.10 -16.31 -23.68
C PRO A 82 -8.34 -17.57 -22.84
N GLN A 83 -8.01 -17.54 -21.54
CA GLN A 83 -8.02 -18.73 -20.68
C GLN A 83 -8.46 -18.39 -19.25
N GLN A 84 -9.07 -19.37 -18.58
CA GLN A 84 -9.62 -19.20 -17.22
C GLN A 84 -8.55 -18.86 -16.18
N ASN A 85 -7.38 -19.51 -16.23
CA ASN A 85 -6.23 -19.24 -15.35
C ASN A 85 -5.74 -17.78 -15.44
N ILE A 86 -5.77 -17.16 -16.63
CA ILE A 86 -5.41 -15.75 -16.81
C ILE A 86 -6.45 -14.85 -16.11
N MET A 87 -7.74 -15.18 -16.29
CA MET A 87 -8.82 -14.47 -15.62
C MET A 87 -8.75 -14.61 -14.10
N ASP A 88 -8.49 -15.81 -13.58
CA ASP A 88 -8.31 -16.05 -12.14
C ASP A 88 -7.09 -15.29 -11.58
N ALA A 89 -6.00 -15.19 -12.35
CA ALA A 89 -4.84 -14.38 -11.97
C ALA A 89 -5.18 -12.88 -11.89
N ILE A 90 -5.96 -12.35 -12.85
CA ILE A 90 -6.43 -10.95 -12.80
C ILE A 90 -7.33 -10.73 -11.58
N ILE A 91 -8.31 -11.63 -11.36
CA ILE A 91 -9.19 -11.56 -10.18
C ILE A 91 -8.37 -11.57 -8.89
N THR A 92 -7.36 -12.44 -8.80
CA THR A 92 -6.46 -12.51 -7.63
C THR A 92 -5.75 -11.17 -7.40
N MET A 93 -5.20 -10.55 -8.45
CA MET A 93 -4.53 -9.24 -8.33
C MET A 93 -5.49 -8.15 -7.87
N VAL A 94 -6.70 -8.09 -8.44
CA VAL A 94 -7.74 -7.13 -8.05
C VAL A 94 -8.18 -7.36 -6.61
N SER A 95 -8.38 -8.62 -6.20
CA SER A 95 -8.81 -8.99 -4.85
C SER A 95 -7.75 -8.67 -3.79
N VAL A 96 -6.47 -8.97 -4.06
CA VAL A 96 -5.38 -8.66 -3.13
C VAL A 96 -5.20 -7.15 -2.99
N GLN A 97 -5.19 -6.39 -4.09
CA GLN A 97 -5.14 -4.93 -4.02
C GLN A 97 -6.35 -4.36 -3.26
N GLY A 98 -7.57 -4.84 -3.55
CA GLY A 98 -8.76 -4.34 -2.86
C GLY A 98 -8.79 -4.68 -1.37
N ASP A 99 -8.13 -5.77 -0.95
CA ASP A 99 -8.09 -6.20 0.45
C ASP A 99 -7.22 -5.30 1.31
N THR A 100 -6.11 -4.78 0.76
CA THR A 100 -5.19 -3.89 1.48
C THR A 100 -5.84 -2.56 1.84
N GLU A 101 -6.69 -2.03 0.95
CA GLU A 101 -7.25 -0.68 1.12
C GLU A 101 -8.28 -0.64 2.26
N PHE A 102 -9.03 -1.73 2.45
CA PHE A 102 -9.95 -1.82 3.60
C PHE A 102 -9.22 -2.15 4.89
N ALA A 103 -8.15 -2.94 4.82
CA ALA A 103 -7.35 -3.28 5.97
C ALA A 103 -6.67 -2.04 6.59
N SER A 104 -6.12 -1.14 5.77
CA SER A 104 -5.46 0.08 6.27
C SER A 104 -6.44 0.94 7.09
N VAL A 105 -7.69 1.05 6.66
CA VAL A 105 -8.75 1.80 7.38
C VAL A 105 -9.11 1.14 8.71
N GLU A 106 -9.20 -0.19 8.74
CA GLU A 106 -9.48 -0.97 9.95
C GLU A 106 -8.37 -0.85 10.99
N GLN A 107 -7.11 -0.84 10.53
CA GLN A 107 -5.95 -0.71 11.40
C GLN A 107 -5.85 0.69 12.02
N GLN A 108 -6.37 1.73 11.36
CA GLN A 108 -5.96 3.12 11.66
C GLN A 108 -7.09 4.03 12.19
N ASN A 109 -8.37 3.71 11.96
CA ASN A 109 -9.46 4.68 12.23
C ASN A 109 -9.51 5.20 13.67
N HIS A 110 -9.15 4.36 14.65
CA HIS A 110 -9.15 4.70 16.07
C HIS A 110 -8.13 5.81 16.42
N LEU A 111 -7.11 6.04 15.58
CA LEU A 111 -6.10 7.08 15.78
C LEU A 111 -6.66 8.49 15.62
N LEU A 112 -7.82 8.66 14.99
CA LEU A 112 -8.46 9.98 14.82
C LEU A 112 -8.83 10.66 16.15
N ASP A 113 -9.00 9.87 17.22
CA ASP A 113 -9.29 10.36 18.58
C ASP A 113 -8.04 10.88 19.30
N THR A 114 -6.85 10.43 18.89
CA THR A 114 -5.57 10.74 19.53
C THR A 114 -4.67 11.61 18.64
N ALA A 115 -5.24 12.23 17.60
CA ALA A 115 -4.50 13.02 16.64
C ALA A 115 -3.65 14.12 17.30
N PRO A 116 -2.35 14.23 16.97
CA PRO A 116 -1.47 15.20 17.63
C PRO A 116 -1.79 16.64 17.23
N THR A 117 -2.37 16.85 16.04
CA THR A 117 -2.86 18.14 15.57
C THR A 117 -4.07 17.96 14.65
N GLU A 118 -4.83 19.03 14.45
CA GLU A 118 -5.90 19.07 13.43
C GLU A 118 -5.39 18.80 12.01
N TYR A 119 -4.16 19.24 11.69
CA TYR A 119 -3.54 18.92 10.40
C TYR A 119 -3.36 17.42 10.22
N ASP A 120 -2.89 16.74 11.26
CA ASP A 120 -2.63 15.30 11.25
C ASP A 120 -3.95 14.53 11.18
N LYS A 121 -4.96 14.94 11.96
CA LYS A 121 -6.32 14.36 11.92
C LYS A 121 -6.93 14.43 10.52
N LYS A 122 -6.90 15.61 9.89
CA LYS A 122 -7.45 15.81 8.54
C LYS A 122 -6.65 15.05 7.47
N SER A 123 -5.34 14.94 7.63
CA SER A 123 -4.49 14.17 6.72
C SER A 123 -4.81 12.68 6.79
N ALA A 124 -4.90 12.11 8.00
CA ALA A 124 -5.26 10.71 8.19
C ALA A 124 -6.68 10.41 7.69
N LEU A 125 -7.65 11.27 7.99
CA LEU A 125 -9.01 11.11 7.49
C LEU A 125 -9.06 11.14 5.95
N ARG A 126 -8.31 12.05 5.31
CA ARG A 126 -8.20 12.06 3.85
C ARG A 126 -7.64 10.75 3.31
N ILE A 127 -6.57 10.23 3.90
CA ILE A 127 -5.99 8.93 3.52
C ILE A 127 -7.06 7.84 3.63
N MET A 128 -7.72 7.71 4.78
CA MET A 128 -8.79 6.71 4.97
C MET A 128 -9.95 6.83 3.96
N CYS A 129 -10.31 8.05 3.54
CA CYS A 129 -11.31 8.26 2.49
C CYS A 129 -10.80 7.84 1.10
N GLU A 130 -9.54 8.12 0.79
CA GLU A 130 -8.88 7.71 -0.46
C GLU A 130 -8.72 6.18 -0.50
N GLU A 131 -8.27 5.54 0.57
CA GLU A 131 -8.17 4.08 0.72
C GLU A 131 -9.50 3.38 0.48
N GLN A 132 -10.58 3.85 1.14
CA GLN A 132 -11.92 3.32 0.89
C GLN A 132 -12.35 3.48 -0.57
N ARG A 133 -11.94 4.57 -1.25
CA ARG A 133 -12.21 4.76 -2.68
C ARG A 133 -11.40 3.79 -3.55
N HIS A 134 -10.19 3.42 -3.15
CA HIS A 134 -9.37 2.43 -3.84
C HIS A 134 -10.02 1.04 -3.72
N GLY A 135 -10.44 0.65 -2.51
CA GLY A 135 -11.18 -0.60 -2.29
C GLY A 135 -12.49 -0.63 -3.08
N TRP A 136 -13.21 0.49 -3.10
CA TRP A 136 -14.43 0.70 -3.91
C TRP A 136 -14.16 0.55 -5.41
N GLN A 137 -13.03 1.05 -5.92
CA GLN A 137 -12.58 0.87 -7.31
C GLN A 137 -12.34 -0.61 -7.63
N MET A 138 -11.67 -1.36 -6.74
CA MET A 138 -11.42 -2.78 -6.94
C MET A 138 -12.71 -3.61 -6.88
N ALA A 139 -13.60 -3.32 -5.93
CA ALA A 139 -14.91 -3.94 -5.85
C ALA A 139 -15.75 -3.69 -7.12
N TYR A 140 -15.70 -2.48 -7.67
CA TYR A 140 -16.35 -2.17 -8.94
C TYR A 140 -15.80 -3.02 -10.09
N LEU A 141 -14.48 -3.18 -10.19
CA LEU A 141 -13.87 -4.03 -11.21
C LEU A 141 -14.37 -5.47 -11.09
N LEU A 142 -14.38 -6.01 -9.87
CA LEU A 142 -14.88 -7.35 -9.55
C LEU A 142 -16.34 -7.53 -9.98
N CYS A 143 -17.24 -6.69 -9.45
CA CYS A 143 -18.68 -6.77 -9.70
C CYS A 143 -19.07 -6.53 -11.16
N THR A 144 -18.33 -5.67 -11.87
CA THR A 144 -18.69 -5.25 -13.23
C THR A 144 -18.14 -6.18 -14.31
N PHE A 145 -16.90 -6.66 -14.15
CA PHE A 145 -16.20 -7.36 -15.23
C PHE A 145 -16.14 -8.87 -15.07
N PHE A 146 -16.36 -9.42 -13.87
CA PHE A 146 -16.13 -10.84 -13.59
C PHE A 146 -17.39 -11.65 -13.20
N GLY A 147 -18.58 -11.04 -13.26
CA GLY A 147 -19.86 -11.73 -13.01
C GLY A 147 -19.95 -12.29 -11.59
N GLU A 148 -20.61 -13.46 -11.42
CA GLU A 148 -20.87 -14.03 -10.08
C GLU A 148 -19.60 -14.31 -9.27
N GLN A 149 -18.50 -14.73 -9.92
CA GLN A 149 -17.22 -14.93 -9.24
C GLN A 149 -16.71 -13.60 -8.69
N GLY A 150 -16.74 -12.53 -9.50
CA GLY A 150 -16.36 -11.20 -9.06
C GLY A 150 -17.20 -10.69 -7.89
N VAL A 151 -18.52 -10.86 -7.93
CA VAL A 151 -19.40 -10.48 -6.82
C VAL A 151 -19.01 -11.19 -5.51
N ARG A 152 -18.72 -12.50 -5.57
CA ARG A 152 -18.25 -13.24 -4.39
C ARG A 152 -16.91 -12.73 -3.88
N GLU A 153 -15.97 -12.43 -4.77
CA GLU A 153 -14.67 -11.88 -4.34
C GLU A 153 -14.81 -10.47 -3.74
N ALA A 154 -15.70 -9.64 -4.27
CA ALA A 154 -15.99 -8.31 -3.74
C ALA A 154 -16.60 -8.37 -2.33
N ALA A 155 -17.54 -9.30 -2.09
CA ALA A 155 -18.12 -9.52 -0.76
C ALA A 155 -17.03 -9.86 0.27
N LYS A 156 -16.09 -10.75 -0.08
CA LYS A 156 -14.99 -11.13 0.81
C LYS A 156 -14.08 -9.97 1.22
N LEU A 157 -14.00 -8.89 0.43
CA LEU A 157 -13.24 -7.69 0.79
C LEU A 157 -13.77 -7.04 2.08
N LEU A 158 -15.07 -7.18 2.33
CA LEU A 158 -15.77 -6.64 3.50
C LEU A 158 -15.95 -7.69 4.61
N GLU A 159 -15.84 -8.99 4.30
CA GLU A 159 -15.94 -10.06 5.30
C GLU A 159 -14.68 -10.18 6.16
N ARG A 160 -13.49 -10.03 5.55
CA ARG A 160 -12.22 -10.05 6.28
C ARG A 160 -12.04 -8.79 7.10
N ASN A 161 -11.25 -8.90 8.16
CA ASN A 161 -10.99 -7.83 9.11
C ASN A 161 -9.58 -7.92 9.69
N ALA A 162 -8.86 -6.79 9.68
CA ALA A 162 -7.48 -6.70 10.17
C ALA A 162 -7.36 -6.98 11.68
N GLN A 163 -8.35 -6.57 12.48
CA GLN A 163 -8.35 -6.75 13.94
C GLN A 163 -8.54 -8.23 14.33
N GLU A 164 -9.15 -9.02 13.44
CA GLU A 164 -9.29 -10.47 13.60
C GLU A 164 -8.11 -11.26 12.97
N GLY A 165 -7.14 -10.56 12.36
CA GLY A 165 -6.00 -11.19 11.71
C GLY A 165 -6.36 -11.94 10.42
N THR A 166 -7.48 -11.61 9.78
CA THR A 166 -8.02 -12.37 8.65
C THR A 166 -7.72 -11.75 7.28
N ARG A 167 -7.03 -10.60 7.21
CA ARG A 167 -6.60 -9.99 5.93
C ARG A 167 -5.56 -10.86 5.23
N ILE A 168 -5.53 -10.79 3.90
CA ILE A 168 -4.74 -11.71 3.06
C ILE A 168 -3.23 -11.57 3.35
N LEU A 169 -2.76 -10.34 3.49
CA LEU A 169 -1.34 -10.03 3.67
C LEU A 169 -1.04 -9.75 5.14
N GLY A 170 -0.03 -10.43 5.70
CA GLY A 170 0.32 -10.35 7.12
C GLY A 170 0.57 -8.92 7.61
N SER A 171 1.23 -8.09 6.79
CA SER A 171 1.51 -6.67 7.08
C SER A 171 0.26 -5.85 7.38
N PHE A 172 -0.88 -6.22 6.80
CA PHE A 172 -2.18 -5.57 6.97
C PHE A 172 -3.00 -6.17 8.13
N ASN A 173 -2.38 -7.06 8.91
CA ASN A 173 -2.87 -7.52 10.22
C ASN A 173 -1.96 -7.09 11.37
N GLU A 174 -0.84 -6.40 11.09
CA GLU A 174 0.05 -5.86 12.13
C GLU A 174 -0.65 -4.71 12.88
N PRO A 175 -0.53 -4.62 14.21
CA PRO A 175 -1.16 -3.56 14.96
C PRO A 175 -0.53 -2.19 14.65
N ILE A 176 -1.38 -1.16 14.61
CA ILE A 176 -0.99 0.26 14.46
C ILE A 176 -1.57 1.00 15.66
N ASP A 177 -0.83 1.03 16.76
CA ASP A 177 -1.40 1.43 18.06
C ASP A 177 -1.32 2.94 18.33
N HIS A 178 -0.43 3.64 17.62
CA HIS A 178 -0.15 5.05 17.86
C HIS A 178 0.31 5.78 16.59
N TRP A 179 0.38 7.11 16.64
CA TRP A 179 0.71 7.93 15.47
C TRP A 179 2.12 7.74 14.90
N LEU A 180 3.11 7.26 15.67
CA LEU A 180 4.42 6.91 15.11
C LEU A 180 4.30 5.72 14.13
N ASP A 181 3.59 4.66 14.51
CA ASP A 181 3.25 3.54 13.63
C ASP A 181 2.47 3.99 12.40
N PHE A 182 1.48 4.88 12.53
CA PHE A 182 0.77 5.44 11.37
C PHE A 182 1.72 6.12 10.36
N PHE A 183 2.65 6.95 10.84
CA PHE A 183 3.62 7.59 9.94
C PHE A 183 4.64 6.60 9.36
N MET A 184 4.97 5.52 10.08
CA MET A 184 5.80 4.44 9.55
C MET A 184 5.04 3.63 8.49
N PHE A 185 3.80 3.25 8.77
CA PHE A 185 2.93 2.52 7.84
C PHE A 185 2.78 3.29 6.53
N THR A 186 2.34 4.54 6.59
CA THR A 186 2.18 5.40 5.40
C THR A 186 3.50 5.70 4.67
N HIS A 187 4.65 5.52 5.34
CA HIS A 187 5.96 5.68 4.71
C HIS A 187 6.48 4.41 4.04
N PHE A 188 6.23 3.24 4.64
CA PHE A 188 6.77 1.94 4.22
C PHE A 188 5.73 1.08 3.49
N ILE A 189 4.54 0.91 4.04
CA ILE A 189 3.50 0.02 3.55
C ILE A 189 2.73 0.64 2.38
N ASP A 190 2.20 1.85 2.49
CA ASP A 190 1.58 2.56 1.34
C ASP A 190 2.59 2.73 0.19
N ARG A 191 3.89 2.82 0.52
CA ARG A 191 4.93 2.87 -0.52
C ARG A 191 5.01 1.57 -1.30
N ASP A 192 4.73 0.41 -0.72
CA ASP A 192 4.52 -0.81 -1.52
C ASP A 192 3.30 -0.64 -2.44
N GLY A 193 2.19 -0.08 -1.96
CA GLY A 193 1.02 0.30 -2.76
C GLY A 193 1.39 1.05 -4.04
N LYS A 194 2.21 2.11 -3.95
CA LYS A 194 2.77 2.82 -5.13
C LYS A 194 3.44 1.85 -6.12
N TYR A 195 4.23 0.89 -5.66
CA TYR A 195 4.91 -0.07 -6.53
C TYR A 195 3.92 -1.03 -7.16
N GLN A 196 3.00 -1.61 -6.38
CA GLN A 196 1.96 -2.51 -6.87
C GLN A 196 1.09 -1.84 -7.94
N LEU A 197 0.59 -0.64 -7.65
CA LEU A 197 -0.24 0.15 -8.58
C LEU A 197 0.52 0.49 -9.87
N LYS A 198 1.80 0.89 -9.77
CA LYS A 198 2.62 1.17 -10.97
C LYS A 198 2.82 -0.07 -11.83
N MET A 199 3.13 -1.21 -11.21
CA MET A 199 3.29 -2.50 -11.91
C MET A 199 1.98 -2.99 -12.55
N LEU A 200 0.83 -2.74 -11.92
CA LEU A 200 -0.49 -3.08 -12.47
C LEU A 200 -0.97 -2.08 -13.52
N SER A 201 -0.39 -0.87 -13.59
CA SER A 201 -0.75 0.15 -14.60
C SER A 201 -0.41 -0.27 -16.04
N THR A 202 0.40 -1.32 -16.19
CA THR A 202 0.79 -1.91 -17.48
C THR A 202 -0.05 -3.14 -17.85
N SER A 203 -1.03 -3.53 -17.01
CA SER A 203 -1.80 -4.76 -17.16
C SER A 203 -2.43 -4.95 -18.55
N SER A 204 -2.49 -6.20 -19.00
CA SER A 204 -3.16 -6.67 -20.20
C SER A 204 -4.68 -6.56 -20.10
N PHE A 205 -5.23 -6.52 -18.88
CA PHE A 205 -6.62 -6.19 -18.63
C PHE A 205 -6.79 -4.68 -18.48
N LYS A 206 -7.33 -4.05 -19.53
CA LYS A 206 -7.36 -2.60 -19.67
C LYS A 206 -8.10 -1.86 -18.55
N PRO A 207 -9.27 -2.33 -18.05
CA PRO A 207 -9.95 -1.68 -16.92
C PRO A 207 -9.09 -1.63 -15.66
N LEU A 208 -8.37 -2.71 -15.35
CA LEU A 208 -7.44 -2.71 -14.22
C LEU A 208 -6.30 -1.71 -14.44
N ALA A 209 -5.64 -1.74 -15.60
CA ALA A 209 -4.57 -0.80 -15.95
C ALA A 209 -5.04 0.67 -15.82
N ALA A 210 -6.24 0.98 -16.31
CA ALA A 210 -6.82 2.32 -16.28
C ALA A 210 -7.20 2.79 -14.88
N SER A 211 -7.49 1.89 -13.93
CA SER A 211 -7.79 2.27 -12.55
C SER A 211 -6.55 2.76 -11.78
N MET A 212 -5.34 2.38 -12.20
CA MET A 212 -4.12 2.65 -11.44
C MET A 212 -3.69 4.11 -11.46
N GLY A 213 -3.81 4.80 -12.59
CA GLY A 213 -3.37 6.19 -12.73
C GLY A 213 -4.02 7.14 -11.71
N PRO A 214 -5.36 7.14 -11.55
CA PRO A 214 -6.03 7.92 -10.53
C PRO A 214 -5.62 7.56 -9.09
N MET A 215 -5.46 6.27 -8.77
CA MET A 215 -5.00 5.81 -7.44
C MET A 215 -3.57 6.27 -7.15
N LEU A 216 -2.65 6.15 -8.11
CA LEU A 216 -1.27 6.63 -7.99
C LEU A 216 -1.17 8.14 -7.69
N LYS A 217 -2.10 8.95 -8.23
CA LYS A 217 -2.16 10.38 -7.93
C LYS A 217 -2.51 10.62 -6.46
N GLU A 218 -3.45 9.84 -5.92
CA GLU A 218 -3.87 9.91 -4.52
C GLU A 218 -2.77 9.38 -3.59
N GLU A 219 -2.14 8.26 -3.93
CA GLU A 219 -1.02 7.63 -3.19
C GLU A 219 0.11 8.61 -2.87
N SER A 220 0.41 9.54 -3.78
CA SER A 220 1.44 10.54 -3.58
C SER A 220 1.25 11.38 -2.31
N PHE A 221 -0.01 11.62 -1.92
CA PHE A 221 -0.35 12.31 -0.68
C PHE A 221 -0.07 11.45 0.56
N HIS A 222 -0.30 10.14 0.49
CA HIS A 222 -0.11 9.19 1.58
C HIS A 222 1.38 9.11 1.94
N LEU A 223 2.21 8.86 0.91
CA LEU A 223 3.67 8.79 1.06
C LEU A 223 4.26 10.10 1.58
N GLY A 224 3.71 11.23 1.10
CA GLY A 224 4.07 12.56 1.56
C GLY A 224 3.73 12.79 3.03
N THR A 225 2.59 12.26 3.48
CA THR A 225 2.15 12.34 4.88
C THR A 225 3.07 11.55 5.79
N GLY A 226 3.39 10.30 5.46
CA GLY A 226 4.34 9.47 6.22
C GLY A 226 5.74 10.10 6.30
N ALA A 227 6.34 10.41 5.15
CA ALA A 227 7.68 11.01 5.11
C ALA A 227 7.76 12.37 5.83
N ASN A 228 6.72 13.21 5.71
CA ASN A 228 6.67 14.50 6.40
C ASN A 228 6.44 14.34 7.90
N GLY A 229 5.58 13.40 8.31
CA GLY A 229 5.35 13.07 9.71
C GLY A 229 6.64 12.65 10.41
N LEU A 230 7.36 11.67 9.84
CA LEU A 230 8.65 11.22 10.36
C LEU A 230 9.67 12.36 10.43
N ARG A 231 9.79 13.18 9.38
CA ARG A 231 10.69 14.35 9.41
C ARG A 231 10.31 15.36 10.50
N ARG A 232 9.01 15.59 10.74
CA ARG A 232 8.52 16.50 11.79
C ARG A 232 8.81 15.97 13.19
N ILE A 233 8.74 14.65 13.39
CA ILE A 233 9.12 13.99 14.64
C ILE A 233 10.62 14.15 14.90
N VAL A 234 11.45 13.75 13.93
CA VAL A 234 12.92 13.84 14.00
C VAL A 234 13.38 15.28 14.23
N LYS A 235 12.77 16.23 13.53
CA LYS A 235 13.08 17.67 13.70
C LYS A 235 12.68 18.21 15.06
N ARG A 236 11.58 17.71 15.64
CA ARG A 236 11.14 18.10 16.97
C ARG A 236 12.09 17.55 18.04
N GLY A 237 12.49 16.28 17.91
CA GLY A 237 13.52 15.66 18.72
C GLY A 237 13.11 15.31 20.15
N VAL A 238 11.81 15.19 20.42
CA VAL A 238 11.29 14.71 21.72
C VAL A 238 11.39 13.19 21.80
N ILE A 239 11.02 12.50 20.72
CA ILE A 239 11.25 11.05 20.57
C ILE A 239 12.70 10.86 20.12
N PRO A 240 13.56 10.16 20.88
CA PRO A 240 14.95 9.94 20.51
C PRO A 240 15.07 9.18 19.18
N CYS A 241 16.06 9.51 18.34
CA CYS A 241 16.25 8.85 17.05
C CYS A 241 16.55 7.36 17.22
N ALA A 242 17.21 6.95 18.32
CA ALA A 242 17.43 5.54 18.64
C ALA A 242 16.10 4.77 18.79
N LEU A 243 15.08 5.39 19.40
CA LEU A 243 13.75 4.79 19.51
C LEU A 243 13.04 4.78 18.15
N VAL A 244 13.09 5.88 17.40
CA VAL A 244 12.54 5.95 16.03
C VAL A 244 13.15 4.84 15.14
N GLN A 245 14.45 4.58 15.26
CA GLN A 245 15.14 3.53 14.50
C GLN A 245 14.57 2.13 14.78
N LYS A 246 14.14 1.85 16.01
CA LYS A 246 13.49 0.57 16.34
C LYS A 246 12.20 0.36 15.54
N TYR A 247 11.39 1.40 15.40
CA TYR A 247 10.17 1.35 14.57
C TYR A 247 10.48 1.30 13.07
N VAL A 248 11.56 1.95 12.61
CA VAL A 248 12.06 1.75 11.23
C VAL A 248 12.40 0.27 11.00
N ASN A 249 13.09 -0.37 11.95
CA ASN A 249 13.44 -1.78 11.85
C ASN A 249 12.21 -2.71 11.84
N LYS A 250 11.19 -2.40 12.66
CA LYS A 250 9.88 -3.09 12.66
C LYS A 250 9.26 -3.05 11.26
N TRP A 251 9.04 -1.85 10.72
CA TRP A 251 8.21 -1.67 9.52
C TRP A 251 8.90 -1.94 8.18
N VAL A 252 10.22 -1.75 8.08
CA VAL A 252 10.95 -2.04 6.83
C VAL A 252 10.84 -3.52 6.47
N SER A 253 11.02 -4.41 7.44
CA SER A 253 10.94 -5.86 7.20
C SER A 253 9.56 -6.28 6.68
N THR A 254 8.51 -5.74 7.31
CA THR A 254 7.11 -5.93 6.93
C THR A 254 6.80 -5.42 5.52
N GLY A 255 7.37 -4.27 5.11
CA GLY A 255 7.21 -3.74 3.76
C GLY A 255 7.93 -4.58 2.69
N LEU A 256 9.13 -5.10 3.00
CA LEU A 256 9.89 -5.94 2.06
C LEU A 256 9.20 -7.28 1.76
N ASP A 257 8.50 -7.84 2.74
CA ASP A 257 7.78 -9.11 2.59
C ASP A 257 6.56 -9.02 1.66
N LEU A 258 5.97 -7.82 1.48
CA LEU A 258 4.82 -7.60 0.58
C LEU A 258 5.12 -7.93 -0.89
N PHE A 259 6.39 -7.88 -1.29
CA PHE A 259 6.81 -8.26 -2.64
C PHE A 259 6.77 -9.78 -2.87
N GLY A 260 6.52 -10.61 -1.85
CA GLY A 260 6.43 -12.07 -1.99
C GLY A 260 7.79 -12.77 -2.01
N THR A 261 7.84 -14.02 -2.49
CA THR A 261 9.09 -14.78 -2.61
C THR A 261 9.95 -14.23 -3.76
N ASP A 262 11.27 -14.38 -3.63
CA ASP A 262 12.26 -13.92 -4.62
C ASP A 262 12.02 -14.58 -5.99
N ASP A 263 12.00 -15.91 -5.98
CA ASP A 263 11.66 -16.74 -7.13
C ASP A 263 10.18 -17.13 -7.02
N SER A 264 9.35 -16.64 -7.94
CA SER A 264 7.91 -16.83 -7.87
C SER A 264 7.30 -17.24 -9.22
N THR A 265 6.81 -18.48 -9.28
CA THR A 265 6.07 -18.98 -10.44
C THR A 265 4.79 -18.17 -10.69
N SER A 266 4.11 -17.67 -9.64
CA SER A 266 2.92 -16.84 -9.82
C SER A 266 3.24 -15.46 -10.40
N ALA A 267 4.36 -14.84 -9.97
CA ALA A 267 4.84 -13.60 -10.56
C ALA A 267 5.27 -13.79 -12.02
N GLN A 268 6.01 -14.87 -12.30
CA GLN A 268 6.41 -15.25 -13.65
C GLN A 268 5.21 -15.39 -14.58
N TRP A 269 4.17 -16.12 -14.17
CA TRP A 269 2.97 -16.28 -14.98
C TRP A 269 2.17 -14.98 -15.13
N ALA A 270 2.05 -14.18 -14.06
CA ALA A 270 1.42 -12.86 -14.17
C ALA A 270 2.14 -11.98 -15.20
N TYR A 271 3.48 -12.06 -15.27
CA TYR A 271 4.27 -11.37 -16.28
C TYR A 271 4.04 -11.92 -17.69
N VAL A 272 4.10 -13.25 -17.85
CA VAL A 272 3.85 -13.95 -19.13
C VAL A 272 2.48 -13.60 -19.71
N TYR A 273 1.46 -13.50 -18.86
CA TYR A 273 0.09 -13.14 -19.28
C TYR A 273 -0.10 -11.63 -19.51
N GLY A 274 0.95 -10.82 -19.33
CA GLY A 274 0.89 -9.37 -19.46
C GLY A 274 0.15 -8.67 -18.31
N ILE A 275 -0.15 -9.34 -17.19
CA ILE A 275 -1.04 -8.82 -16.12
C ILE A 275 -0.33 -7.81 -15.23
N LYS A 276 0.92 -8.09 -14.86
CA LYS A 276 1.72 -7.26 -13.92
C LYS A 276 3.15 -7.18 -14.42
N GLY A 277 3.58 -5.99 -14.83
CA GLY A 277 4.93 -5.75 -15.35
C GLY A 277 5.93 -5.48 -14.23
N ARG A 278 7.18 -5.18 -14.59
CA ARG A 278 8.14 -4.61 -13.64
C ARG A 278 7.75 -3.19 -13.23
N TYR A 279 8.28 -2.74 -12.11
CA TYR A 279 8.09 -1.35 -11.67
C TYR A 279 8.57 -0.33 -12.71
N ASP A 280 9.64 -0.65 -13.43
CA ASP A 280 10.26 0.17 -14.46
C ASP A 280 9.98 -0.31 -15.89
N GLU A 281 8.91 -1.09 -16.13
CA GLU A 281 8.70 -1.77 -17.43
C GLU A 281 8.73 -0.82 -18.64
N ARG A 282 8.19 0.39 -18.50
CA ARG A 282 8.14 1.40 -19.57
C ARG A 282 9.44 2.18 -19.73
N GLU A 283 10.28 2.17 -18.70
CA GLU A 283 11.54 2.90 -18.63
C GLU A 283 12.77 2.03 -18.90
N SER A 284 12.65 0.72 -18.67
CA SER A 284 13.75 -0.22 -18.73
C SER A 284 14.18 -0.51 -20.16
N GLY A 285 15.48 -0.34 -20.45
CA GLY A 285 16.07 -0.71 -21.74
C GLY A 285 16.52 -2.18 -21.83
N VAL A 286 16.32 -2.96 -20.76
CA VAL A 286 16.74 -4.36 -20.66
C VAL A 286 15.53 -5.27 -20.52
N SER A 287 15.64 -6.48 -21.07
CA SER A 287 14.63 -7.52 -20.92
C SER A 287 14.46 -7.92 -19.45
N ALA A 288 13.23 -8.19 -19.04
CA ALA A 288 12.94 -8.68 -17.70
C ALA A 288 13.55 -10.07 -17.47
N ASP A 289 14.23 -10.24 -16.34
CA ASP A 289 14.47 -11.57 -15.79
C ASP A 289 13.17 -12.06 -15.14
N ARG A 290 12.50 -13.00 -15.82
CA ARG A 290 11.16 -13.47 -15.43
C ARG A 290 11.17 -14.31 -14.15
N GLU A 291 12.33 -14.80 -13.72
CA GLU A 291 12.46 -15.60 -12.50
C GLU A 291 12.58 -14.71 -11.25
N HIS A 292 13.12 -13.49 -11.40
CA HIS A 292 13.47 -12.57 -10.31
C HIS A 292 12.65 -11.26 -10.29
N LEU A 293 11.42 -11.27 -10.81
CA LEU A 293 10.57 -10.07 -10.94
C LEU A 293 10.24 -9.38 -9.60
N ASN A 294 9.93 -10.19 -8.59
CA ASN A 294 9.62 -9.71 -7.24
C ASN A 294 10.86 -9.11 -6.58
N GLU A 295 12.00 -9.81 -6.66
CA GLU A 295 13.29 -9.33 -6.14
C GLU A 295 13.69 -8.00 -6.80
N ALA A 296 13.64 -7.92 -8.13
CA ALA A 296 13.97 -6.68 -8.86
C ALA A 296 13.11 -5.48 -8.42
N SER A 297 11.80 -5.70 -8.21
CA SER A 297 10.89 -4.64 -7.77
C SER A 297 11.13 -4.25 -6.30
N ARG A 298 11.40 -5.24 -5.45
CA ARG A 298 11.76 -5.04 -4.03
C ARG A 298 13.07 -4.27 -3.89
N ASP A 299 14.05 -4.52 -4.75
CA ASP A 299 15.34 -3.83 -4.74
C ASP A 299 15.18 -2.34 -5.06
N LEU A 300 14.36 -1.99 -6.05
CA LEU A 300 14.04 -0.60 -6.37
C LEU A 300 13.34 0.09 -5.21
N TYR A 301 12.38 -0.58 -4.57
CA TYR A 301 11.71 -0.10 -3.36
C TYR A 301 12.70 0.13 -2.22
N PHE A 302 13.58 -0.82 -1.98
CA PHE A 302 14.57 -0.76 -0.92
C PHE A 302 15.59 0.36 -1.12
N GLN A 303 15.99 0.63 -2.37
CA GLN A 303 16.83 1.78 -2.71
C GLN A 303 16.10 3.10 -2.47
N GLU A 304 14.83 3.22 -2.86
CA GLU A 304 14.03 4.42 -2.59
C GLU A 304 13.91 4.69 -1.09
N LEU A 305 13.65 3.66 -0.27
CA LEU A 305 13.59 3.80 1.19
C LEU A 305 14.91 4.33 1.78
N ARG A 306 16.06 3.85 1.29
CA ARG A 306 17.37 4.31 1.76
C ARG A 306 17.59 5.80 1.48
N GLU A 307 17.17 6.26 0.31
CA GLU A 307 17.26 7.68 -0.02
C GLU A 307 16.31 8.53 0.82
N GLU A 308 15.07 8.09 1.00
CA GLU A 308 14.09 8.80 1.82
C GLU A 308 14.53 8.87 3.28
N MET A 309 15.05 7.77 3.84
CA MET A 309 15.51 7.76 5.23
C MET A 309 16.69 8.70 5.46
N ARG A 310 17.63 8.79 4.50
CA ARG A 310 18.70 9.81 4.54
C ARG A 310 18.10 11.23 4.58
N ARG A 311 17.11 11.52 3.74
CA ARG A 311 16.44 12.85 3.71
C ARG A 311 15.70 13.16 5.01
N ILE A 312 15.05 12.17 5.63
CA ILE A 312 14.37 12.30 6.92
C ILE A 312 15.39 12.52 8.04
N SER A 313 16.47 11.73 8.06
CA SER A 313 17.53 11.80 9.09
C SER A 313 18.29 13.12 9.11
N ASN A 314 18.35 13.84 7.99
CA ASN A 314 19.00 15.17 7.92
C ASN A 314 18.38 16.23 8.84
N ALA A 315 17.14 16.03 9.30
CA ALA A 315 16.46 16.97 10.18
C ALA A 315 16.75 16.76 11.68
N ARG A 316 17.57 15.76 12.04
CA ARG A 316 17.86 15.39 13.43
C ARG A 316 18.52 16.52 14.21
N LYS A 317 18.40 16.47 15.54
CA LYS A 317 19.13 17.36 16.44
C LYS A 317 20.63 17.02 16.45
N GLU A 318 21.46 18.00 16.82
CA GLU A 318 22.89 17.77 17.01
C GLU A 318 23.11 16.70 18.10
N GLY A 319 24.00 15.74 17.84
CA GLY A 319 24.29 14.61 18.73
C GLY A 319 23.38 13.39 18.57
N GLU A 320 22.25 13.50 17.87
CA GLU A 320 21.39 12.34 17.57
C GLU A 320 22.02 11.44 16.49
N PRO A 321 21.88 10.10 16.62
CA PRO A 321 22.35 9.17 15.60
C PRO A 321 21.60 9.33 14.28
N GLU A 322 22.23 8.91 13.19
CA GLU A 322 21.57 8.82 11.89
C GLU A 322 20.53 7.70 11.88
N LEU A 323 19.41 7.95 11.20
CA LEU A 323 18.43 6.92 10.89
C LEU A 323 18.86 6.23 9.60
N TYR A 324 18.66 4.93 9.54
CA TYR A 324 19.04 4.10 8.40
C TYR A 324 17.97 3.04 8.13
N ILE A 325 18.02 2.46 6.93
CA ILE A 325 17.21 1.30 6.57
C ILE A 325 18.04 0.04 6.88
N PRO A 326 17.54 -0.92 7.68
CA PRO A 326 18.27 -2.15 7.98
C PRO A 326 18.48 -3.00 6.73
N SER A 327 19.32 -4.01 6.84
CA SER A 327 19.54 -5.02 5.81
C SER A 327 18.23 -5.65 5.33
N ASP A 328 18.14 -5.93 4.03
CA ASP A 328 17.03 -6.64 3.38
C ASP A 328 16.89 -8.11 3.82
N LYS A 329 17.87 -8.60 4.60
CA LYS A 329 17.88 -9.91 5.24
C LYS A 329 17.32 -9.90 6.65
N PHE A 330 17.26 -8.73 7.29
CA PHE A 330 16.83 -8.60 8.67
C PHE A 330 15.32 -8.89 8.79
N ARG A 331 14.97 -9.82 9.69
CA ARG A 331 13.58 -10.14 10.08
C ARG A 331 12.64 -10.39 8.89
N ARG A 332 13.08 -11.16 7.90
CA ARG A 332 12.24 -11.55 6.76
C ARG A 332 11.32 -12.70 7.14
N GLY A 333 10.03 -12.56 6.89
CA GLY A 333 9.01 -13.61 6.98
C GLY A 333 8.82 -14.34 5.65
N ILE A 334 9.18 -13.72 4.53
CA ILE A 334 8.98 -14.27 3.18
C ILE A 334 10.29 -14.27 2.38
N GLY A 335 10.48 -15.30 1.55
CA GLY A 335 11.59 -15.41 0.61
C GLY A 335 12.83 -16.13 1.18
N LYS A 336 13.96 -15.96 0.50
CA LYS A 336 15.23 -16.68 0.72
C LYS A 336 15.77 -16.59 2.14
N TYR A 337 15.50 -15.49 2.84
CA TYR A 337 15.97 -15.25 4.21
C TYR A 337 14.90 -15.57 5.27
N SER A 338 13.73 -16.07 4.88
CA SER A 338 12.69 -16.47 5.81
C SER A 338 13.18 -17.55 6.77
N GLY A 339 12.93 -17.37 8.06
CA GLY A 339 13.37 -18.28 9.12
C GLY A 339 14.87 -18.26 9.42
N MET A 340 15.64 -17.34 8.81
CA MET A 340 17.06 -17.14 9.10
C MET A 340 17.25 -15.90 9.98
N ASN A 341 18.23 -15.95 10.88
CA ASN A 341 18.57 -14.83 11.75
C ASN A 341 19.74 -14.04 11.18
N PHE A 342 19.49 -12.80 10.79
CA PHE A 342 20.49 -11.83 10.35
C PHE A 342 20.37 -10.56 11.19
N THR A 343 21.48 -9.92 11.54
CA THR A 343 21.48 -8.61 12.22
C THR A 343 20.93 -7.50 11.32
N VAL A 344 20.65 -6.32 11.88
CA VAL A 344 20.23 -5.13 11.13
C VAL A 344 21.27 -4.67 10.10
N GLU A 345 22.55 -5.04 10.25
CA GLU A 345 23.62 -4.83 9.28
C GLU A 345 23.70 -5.95 8.22
N GLY A 346 22.97 -7.06 8.42
CA GLY A 346 22.93 -8.20 7.50
C GLY A 346 23.99 -9.27 7.74
N ALA A 347 24.62 -9.28 8.91
CA ALA A 347 25.51 -10.37 9.31
C ALA A 347 24.69 -11.58 9.81
N PRO A 348 25.04 -12.82 9.45
CA PRO A 348 24.43 -14.01 10.05
C PRO A 348 24.57 -13.99 11.57
N PHE A 349 23.49 -14.32 12.28
CA PHE A 349 23.51 -14.42 13.74
C PHE A 349 23.73 -15.88 14.15
N GLU A 350 24.84 -16.17 14.85
CA GLU A 350 25.25 -17.53 15.24
C GLU A 350 24.91 -17.89 16.70
N GLY A 351 24.25 -17.01 17.43
CA GLY A 351 23.84 -17.25 18.81
C GLY A 351 22.61 -18.16 18.95
N SER A 352 22.30 -18.52 20.19
CA SER A 352 21.10 -19.26 20.57
C SER A 352 19.81 -18.46 20.33
N ASP A 353 18.66 -19.15 20.32
CA ASP A 353 17.34 -18.51 20.21
C ASP A 353 17.09 -17.46 21.31
N GLN A 354 17.67 -17.69 22.50
CA GLN A 354 17.55 -16.74 23.62
C GLN A 354 18.39 -15.48 23.36
N GLU A 355 19.64 -15.63 22.92
CA GLU A 355 20.51 -14.50 22.54
C GLU A 355 19.93 -13.73 21.35
N TRP A 356 19.24 -14.42 20.43
CA TRP A 356 18.52 -13.78 19.33
C TRP A 356 17.36 -12.92 19.83
N LYS A 357 16.55 -13.41 20.77
CA LYS A 357 15.48 -12.61 21.40
C LYS A 357 16.02 -11.39 22.14
N GLU A 358 17.13 -11.57 22.85
CA GLU A 358 17.83 -10.47 23.53
C GLU A 358 18.34 -9.44 22.53
N TYR A 359 18.94 -9.89 21.42
CA TYR A 359 19.33 -9.00 20.33
C TYR A 359 18.13 -8.25 19.75
N LEU A 360 17.03 -8.93 19.46
CA LEU A 360 15.81 -8.30 18.93
C LEU A 360 15.27 -7.22 19.87
N ALA A 361 15.30 -7.42 21.19
CA ALA A 361 14.89 -6.40 22.18
C ALA A 361 15.77 -5.13 22.13
N THR A 362 17.01 -5.22 21.63
CA THR A 362 17.88 -4.05 21.45
C THR A 362 17.57 -3.26 20.18
N VAL A 363 16.99 -3.89 19.15
CA VAL A 363 16.80 -3.28 17.81
C VAL A 363 15.34 -3.14 17.38
N LEU A 364 14.39 -3.72 18.10
CA LEU A 364 12.94 -3.57 17.91
C LEU A 364 12.29 -2.91 19.13
N PRO A 365 11.09 -2.33 18.97
CA PRO A 365 10.33 -1.80 20.10
C PRO A 365 10.00 -2.93 21.08
N THR A 366 10.28 -2.70 22.36
CA THR A 366 9.86 -3.57 23.47
C THR A 366 8.61 -3.01 24.15
N GLU A 367 7.96 -3.78 25.03
CA GLU A 367 6.83 -3.28 25.82
C GLU A 367 7.21 -2.04 26.67
N GLU A 368 8.45 -1.96 27.16
CA GLU A 368 8.96 -0.78 27.88
C GLU A 368 9.12 0.43 26.95
N ASP A 369 9.57 0.20 25.71
CA ASP A 369 9.67 1.27 24.71
C ASP A 369 8.30 1.80 24.32
N GLU A 370 7.29 0.93 24.19
CA GLU A 370 5.89 1.27 23.92
C GLU A 370 5.28 2.09 25.07
N ASP A 371 5.46 1.63 26.32
CA ASP A 371 4.97 2.33 27.51
C ASP A 371 5.57 3.75 27.59
N ARG A 372 6.90 3.87 27.44
CA ARG A 372 7.58 5.17 27.45
C ARG A 372 7.15 6.05 26.28
N LEU A 373 6.94 5.49 25.09
CA LEU A 373 6.43 6.25 23.96
C LEU A 373 5.07 6.86 24.28
N ILE A 374 4.11 6.04 24.73
CA ILE A 374 2.73 6.46 24.96
C ILE A 374 2.59 7.39 26.16
N ASN A 375 3.25 7.05 27.28
CA ASN A 375 3.03 7.71 28.57
C ASN A 375 3.97 8.89 28.82
N ASP A 376 5.15 8.93 28.18
CA ASP A 376 6.11 10.01 28.37
C ASP A 376 6.23 10.92 27.13
N TYR A 377 6.57 10.33 25.97
CA TYR A 377 6.90 11.13 24.79
C TYR A 377 5.66 11.70 24.11
N LEU A 378 4.64 10.88 23.85
CA LEU A 378 3.42 11.31 23.15
C LEU A 378 2.54 12.27 23.95
N LYS A 379 2.80 12.44 25.27
CA LYS A 379 2.16 13.46 26.12
C LYS A 379 2.79 14.85 26.01
N GLN A 380 3.95 14.96 25.37
CA GLN A 380 4.65 16.22 25.14
C GLN A 380 4.30 16.79 23.76
N GLU A 381 4.84 17.96 23.42
CA GLU A 381 4.82 18.45 22.04
C GLU A 381 5.84 17.66 21.19
N TRP A 382 5.50 16.43 20.82
CA TRP A 382 6.44 15.45 20.25
C TRP A 382 6.64 15.55 18.73
N ILE A 383 5.74 16.24 18.03
CA ILE A 383 5.79 16.47 16.59
C ILE A 383 5.81 17.97 16.28
N GLN A 384 6.58 18.39 15.26
CA GLN A 384 6.57 19.79 14.83
C GLN A 384 5.17 20.17 14.34
N TYR A 385 4.61 21.27 14.86
CA TYR A 385 3.31 21.78 14.44
C TYR A 385 3.29 22.14 12.94
N ARG A 386 2.16 21.88 12.29
CA ARG A 386 1.87 22.28 10.92
C ARG A 386 0.42 22.73 10.84
N GLU A 387 0.20 23.86 10.19
CA GLU A 387 -1.14 24.38 9.93
C GLU A 387 -1.76 23.68 8.71
N TRP A 388 -3.04 23.34 8.80
CA TRP A 388 -3.83 22.90 7.66
C TRP A 388 -4.20 24.11 6.79
N LYS A 389 -3.67 24.15 5.57
CA LYS A 389 -3.90 25.24 4.61
C LYS A 389 -5.02 24.96 3.59
N GLY A 390 -5.74 23.85 3.74
CA GLY A 390 -6.88 23.52 2.87
C GLY A 390 -8.18 24.16 3.38
N ASN A 391 -9.08 24.47 2.45
CA ASN A 391 -10.49 24.78 2.77
C ASN A 391 -11.19 23.52 3.26
#